data_AF-A0A1G8MGQ8-F1
#
_entry.id   AF-A0A1G8MGQ8-F1
#
_cell.length_a   1.000
_cell.length_b   1.000
_cell.length_c   1.000
_cell.angle_alpha   90.00
_cell.angle_beta   90.00
_cell.angle_gamma   90.00
#
_symmetry.space_group_name_H-M   'P 1'
#
loop_
_entity.id
_entity.type
_entity.pdbx_description
1 polymer ?
#
loop_
_entity_poly.entity_id
_entity_poly.type
_entity_poly.pdbx_seq_one_letter_code
_entity_poly.pdbx_strand_id
1 'polypeptide(L)'
;MNKGFTLIELVVVLLLLAITAVVAAPRFIDLSSESETAVFETTFAAFHQAVNQSHLCWRLRGGDREQENLRCSDDAQYNSVDYNAQGFPVGSLEGGGTKSVGNEHDCLLLWDTILDTEQGVWSASDSRSPAVSKELATYRSEYTGSQSCRYTLLSDTSLRFHYNSLSGEVLRL
;
A
#
# COMPACT_ATOMS: atom_id res chain seq x y z
N MET A 1 51.51 7.10 28.49
CA MET A 1 51.91 7.87 27.29
C MET A 1 50.83 7.69 26.24
N ASN A 2 49.94 8.67 26.09
CA ASN A 2 48.97 8.65 24.99
C ASN A 2 49.74 8.90 23.70
N LYS A 3 49.90 7.85 22.88
CA LYS A 3 50.30 8.03 21.49
C LYS A 3 49.14 8.74 20.79
N GLY A 4 49.29 10.06 20.62
CA GLY A 4 48.36 10.85 19.83
C GLY A 4 48.40 10.39 18.37
N PHE A 5 47.23 10.42 17.74
CA PHE A 5 47.09 10.19 16.29
C PHE A 5 47.98 11.18 15.53
N THR A 6 48.68 10.73 14.50
CA THR A 6 49.51 11.65 13.71
C THR A 6 48.65 12.42 12.70
N LEU A 7 49.05 13.65 12.39
CA LEU A 7 48.34 14.50 11.41
C LEU A 7 48.20 13.81 10.05
N ILE A 8 49.23 13.07 9.63
CA ILE A 8 49.22 12.32 8.36
C ILE A 8 48.23 11.15 8.37
N GLU A 9 48.08 10.48 9.51
CA GLU A 9 47.18 9.33 9.65
C GLU A 9 45.72 9.77 9.53
N LEU A 10 45.36 10.92 10.10
CA LEU A 10 44.04 11.52 9.91
C LEU A 10 43.78 11.90 8.45
N VAL A 11 44.77 12.49 7.77
CA VAL A 11 44.65 12.91 6.37
C VAL A 11 44.47 11.69 5.45
N VAL A 12 45.24 10.63 5.64
CA VAL A 12 45.10 9.40 4.84
C VAL A 12 43.74 8.76 5.04
N VAL A 13 43.21 8.71 6.27
CA VAL A 13 41.87 8.18 6.53
C VAL A 13 40.79 9.00 5.82
N LEU A 14 40.86 10.34 5.90
CA LEU A 14 39.90 11.20 5.19
C LEU A 14 40.00 11.05 3.67
N LEU A 15 41.20 10.89 3.12
CA LEU A 15 41.39 10.63 1.69
C LEU A 15 40.77 9.29 1.28
N LEU A 16 40.97 8.24 2.08
CA LEU A 16 40.36 6.93 1.81
C LEU A 16 38.83 7.01 1.89
N LEU A 17 38.28 7.66 2.92
CA LEU A 17 36.84 7.88 3.05
C LEU A 17 36.28 8.63 1.84
N ALA A 18 36.97 9.68 1.37
CA ALA A 18 36.55 10.43 0.19
C ALA A 18 36.49 9.56 -1.07
N ILE A 19 37.51 8.73 -1.32
CA ILE A 19 37.53 7.83 -2.49
C ILE A 19 36.39 6.81 -2.41
N THR A 20 36.20 6.17 -1.24
CA THR A 20 35.13 5.18 -1.08
C THR A 20 33.73 5.80 -1.22
N ALA A 21 33.54 7.02 -0.74
CA ALA A 21 32.27 7.73 -0.88
C ALA A 21 31.93 8.02 -2.36
N VAL A 22 32.91 8.46 -3.16
CA VAL A 22 32.68 8.75 -4.59
C VAL A 22 32.30 7.50 -5.38
N VAL A 23 32.89 6.34 -5.05
CA VAL A 23 32.58 5.07 -5.73
C VAL A 23 31.25 4.47 -5.26
N ALA A 24 30.87 4.66 -4.00
CA ALA A 24 29.63 4.10 -3.44
C ALA A 24 28.38 4.91 -3.79
N ALA A 25 28.49 6.24 -3.93
CA ALA A 25 27.33 7.13 -4.09
C ALA A 25 26.42 6.79 -5.29
N PRO A 26 26.93 6.54 -6.52
CA PRO A 26 26.06 6.24 -7.67
C PRO A 26 25.23 4.97 -7.45
N ARG A 27 25.88 3.90 -6.98
CA ARG A 27 25.22 2.61 -6.72
C ARG A 27 24.16 2.71 -5.63
N PHE A 28 24.40 3.53 -4.60
CA PHE A 28 23.43 3.73 -3.52
C PHE A 28 22.15 4.41 -4.03
N ILE A 29 22.26 5.36 -4.95
CA ILE A 29 21.12 6.04 -5.58
C ILE A 29 20.31 5.05 -6.43
N ASP A 30 20.97 4.25 -7.27
CA ASP A 30 20.31 3.26 -8.12
C ASP A 30 19.55 2.21 -7.29
N LEU A 31 20.20 1.67 -6.24
CA LEU A 31 19.58 0.69 -5.34
C LEU A 31 18.34 1.25 -4.62
N SER A 32 18.35 2.55 -4.28
CA SER A 32 17.21 3.19 -3.62
C SER A 32 15.99 3.21 -4.54
N SER A 33 16.16 3.61 -5.81
CA SER A 33 15.11 3.58 -6.84
C SER A 33 14.57 2.17 -7.09
N GLU A 34 15.46 1.19 -7.24
CA GLU A 34 15.08 -0.21 -7.43
C GLU A 34 14.31 -0.76 -6.22
N SER A 35 14.69 -0.35 -5.00
CA SER A 35 14.00 -0.77 -3.78
C SER A 35 12.58 -0.24 -3.68
N GLU A 36 12.34 1.02 -4.08
CA GLU A 36 11.00 1.61 -4.11
C GLU A 36 10.10 0.89 -5.12
N THR A 37 10.64 0.59 -6.31
CA THR A 37 9.92 -0.19 -7.32
C THR A 37 9.61 -1.60 -6.81
N ALA A 38 10.55 -2.27 -6.13
CA ALA A 38 10.33 -3.59 -5.57
C ALA A 38 9.26 -3.60 -4.45
N VAL A 39 9.25 -2.57 -3.59
CA VAL A 39 8.19 -2.37 -2.59
C VAL A 39 6.85 -2.18 -3.27
N PHE A 40 6.78 -1.35 -4.33
CA PHE A 40 5.56 -1.17 -5.11
C PHE A 40 5.03 -2.49 -5.70
N GLU A 41 5.88 -3.25 -6.38
CA GLU A 41 5.47 -4.53 -6.97
C GLU A 41 5.01 -5.53 -5.91
N THR A 42 5.66 -5.53 -4.73
CA THR A 42 5.25 -6.36 -3.59
C THR A 42 3.88 -5.95 -3.06
N THR A 43 3.64 -4.64 -2.87
CA THR A 43 2.35 -4.12 -2.41
C THR A 43 1.23 -4.40 -3.42
N PHE A 44 1.49 -4.18 -4.71
CA PHE A 44 0.56 -4.49 -5.80
C PHE A 44 0.18 -5.97 -5.82
N ALA A 45 1.18 -6.86 -5.76
CA ALA A 45 0.96 -8.31 -5.73
C ALA A 45 0.17 -8.74 -4.48
N ALA A 46 0.51 -8.19 -3.31
CA ALA A 46 -0.19 -8.45 -2.06
C ALA A 46 -1.65 -7.99 -2.14
N PHE A 47 -1.93 -6.81 -2.69
CA PHE A 47 -3.29 -6.31 -2.87
C PHE A 47 -4.09 -7.19 -3.83
N HIS A 48 -3.52 -7.54 -4.99
CA HIS A 48 -4.17 -8.46 -5.94
C HIS A 48 -4.44 -9.84 -5.31
N GLN A 49 -3.53 -10.34 -4.49
CA GLN A 49 -3.75 -11.59 -3.76
C GLN A 49 -4.84 -11.45 -2.69
N ALA A 50 -4.87 -10.34 -1.95
CA ALA A 50 -5.89 -10.06 -0.95
C ALA A 50 -7.31 -9.99 -1.55
N VAL A 51 -7.47 -9.35 -2.71
CA VAL A 51 -8.75 -9.32 -3.45
C VAL A 51 -9.19 -10.74 -3.80
N ASN A 52 -8.28 -11.56 -4.34
CA ASN A 52 -8.59 -12.94 -4.74
C ASN A 52 -8.92 -13.84 -3.54
N GLN A 53 -8.19 -13.71 -2.43
CA GLN A 53 -8.44 -14.45 -1.20
C GLN A 53 -9.77 -14.05 -0.56
N SER A 54 -10.06 -12.75 -0.51
CA SER A 54 -11.35 -12.21 -0.06
C SER A 54 -12.50 -12.75 -0.91
N HIS A 55 -12.38 -12.71 -2.24
CA HIS A 55 -13.39 -13.26 -3.14
C HIS A 55 -13.60 -14.77 -2.94
N LEU A 56 -12.53 -15.53 -2.74
CA LEU A 56 -12.62 -16.96 -2.44
C LEU A 56 -13.35 -17.21 -1.11
N CYS A 57 -13.05 -16.44 -0.07
CA CYS A 57 -13.76 -16.54 1.19
C CYS A 57 -15.27 -16.28 1.01
N TRP A 58 -15.63 -15.23 0.28
CA TRP A 58 -17.03 -14.93 -0.02
C TRP A 58 -17.73 -16.12 -0.69
N ARG A 59 -17.07 -16.78 -1.66
CA ARG A 59 -17.61 -18.00 -2.28
C ARG A 59 -17.76 -19.16 -1.30
N LEU A 60 -16.77 -19.38 -0.43
CA LEU A 60 -16.82 -20.45 0.58
C LEU A 60 -17.91 -20.23 1.63
N ARG A 61 -18.35 -18.99 1.84
CA ARG A 61 -19.36 -18.61 2.82
C ARG A 61 -20.78 -18.44 2.26
N GLY A 62 -21.03 -18.87 1.02
CA GLY A 62 -22.37 -18.91 0.42
C GLY A 62 -22.52 -18.08 -0.86
N GLY A 63 -21.63 -17.10 -1.09
CA GLY A 63 -21.30 -16.59 -2.43
C GLY A 63 -22.43 -16.20 -3.38
N ASP A 64 -23.57 -15.73 -2.90
CA ASP A 64 -24.77 -15.50 -3.73
C ASP A 64 -25.39 -14.11 -3.56
N ARG A 65 -24.88 -13.29 -2.64
CA ARG A 65 -25.38 -11.95 -2.33
C ARG A 65 -24.30 -11.09 -1.70
N GLU A 66 -24.61 -9.81 -1.57
CA GLU A 66 -23.83 -8.88 -0.76
C GLU A 66 -23.74 -9.37 0.70
N GLN A 67 -22.56 -9.24 1.31
CA GLN A 67 -22.30 -9.74 2.66
C GLN A 67 -21.59 -8.67 3.47
N GLU A 68 -22.05 -8.48 4.70
CA GLU A 68 -21.46 -7.55 5.66
C GLU A 68 -20.57 -8.28 6.65
N ASN A 69 -19.44 -7.66 7.00
CA ASN A 69 -18.54 -8.12 8.05
C ASN A 69 -18.25 -9.63 7.94
N LEU A 70 -17.96 -10.08 6.71
CA LEU A 70 -17.82 -11.49 6.46
C LEU A 70 -16.49 -11.98 7.03
N ARG A 71 -16.58 -12.97 7.92
CA ARG A 71 -15.41 -13.50 8.62
C ARG A 71 -14.62 -14.49 7.78
N CYS A 72 -13.47 -14.03 7.31
CA CYS A 72 -12.59 -14.74 6.40
C CYS A 72 -11.27 -15.21 7.02
N SER A 73 -10.95 -14.71 8.21
CA SER A 73 -9.76 -15.10 8.99
C SER A 73 -10.11 -15.11 10.47
N ASP A 74 -9.33 -15.82 11.28
CA ASP A 74 -9.43 -15.69 12.74
C ASP A 74 -8.79 -14.38 13.25
N ASP A 75 -8.12 -13.65 12.36
CA ASP A 75 -7.60 -12.31 12.61
C ASP A 75 -8.72 -11.27 12.57
N ALA A 76 -8.83 -10.49 13.65
CA ALA A 76 -9.85 -9.48 13.85
C ALA A 76 -9.85 -8.38 12.77
N GLN A 77 -8.70 -8.08 12.16
CA GLN A 77 -8.58 -7.02 11.14
C GLN A 77 -9.34 -7.34 9.85
N TYR A 78 -9.38 -8.61 9.44
CA TYR A 78 -10.07 -9.05 8.21
C TYR A 78 -11.52 -9.50 8.43
N ASN A 79 -12.04 -9.34 9.66
CA ASN A 79 -13.36 -9.83 10.04
C ASN A 79 -14.50 -8.81 9.82
N SER A 80 -14.16 -7.64 9.27
CA SER A 80 -15.11 -6.56 8.97
C SER A 80 -15.16 -6.21 7.48
N VAL A 81 -14.63 -7.06 6.59
CA VAL A 81 -14.67 -6.80 5.15
C VAL A 81 -16.10 -6.96 4.63
N ASP A 82 -16.55 -5.93 3.91
CA ASP A 82 -17.84 -5.90 3.22
C ASP A 82 -17.65 -6.27 1.74
N TYR A 83 -18.62 -7.01 1.19
CA TYR A 83 -18.58 -7.58 -0.15
C TYR A 83 -19.80 -7.18 -0.96
N ASN A 84 -19.59 -6.79 -2.21
CA ASN A 84 -20.69 -6.56 -3.13
C ASN A 84 -21.36 -7.85 -3.62
N ALA A 85 -22.43 -7.73 -4.40
CA ALA A 85 -23.17 -8.87 -4.93
C ALA A 85 -22.34 -9.76 -5.89
N GLN A 86 -21.26 -9.24 -6.46
CA GLN A 86 -20.30 -10.01 -7.27
C GLN A 86 -19.21 -10.69 -6.42
N GLY A 87 -19.20 -10.45 -5.11
CA GLY A 87 -18.28 -11.06 -4.17
C GLY A 87 -16.91 -10.39 -4.11
N PHE A 88 -16.80 -9.12 -4.50
CA PHE A 88 -15.56 -8.36 -4.42
C PHE A 88 -15.57 -7.42 -3.22
N PRO A 89 -14.42 -7.26 -2.53
CA PRO A 89 -14.34 -6.41 -1.35
C PRO A 89 -14.56 -4.94 -1.71
N VAL A 90 -15.30 -4.24 -0.87
CA VAL A 90 -15.61 -2.82 -1.05
C VAL A 90 -15.16 -1.93 0.11
N GLY A 91 -14.54 -2.52 1.15
CA GLY A 91 -14.07 -1.83 2.34
C GLY A 91 -14.64 -2.45 3.61
N SER A 92 -14.88 -1.61 4.61
CA SER A 92 -15.63 -1.95 5.82
C SER A 92 -16.57 -0.81 6.16
N LEU A 93 -17.48 -1.02 7.12
CA LEU A 93 -18.39 0.00 7.63
C LEU A 93 -19.42 0.53 6.61
N GLU A 94 -19.75 -0.24 5.57
CA GLU A 94 -20.80 0.09 4.60
C GLU A 94 -22.22 -0.13 5.18
N GLY A 95 -22.45 0.17 6.47
CA GLY A 95 -23.66 -0.22 7.19
C GLY A 95 -24.95 0.32 6.56
N GLY A 96 -25.83 -0.58 6.10
CA GLY A 96 -27.16 -0.23 5.58
C GLY A 96 -27.13 0.54 4.25
N GLY A 97 -26.95 -0.16 3.14
CA GLY A 97 -26.92 0.42 1.78
C GLY A 97 -26.32 -0.54 0.76
N THR A 98 -26.19 -0.09 -0.49
CA THR A 98 -25.50 -0.84 -1.55
C THR A 98 -24.04 -1.03 -1.18
N LYS A 99 -23.55 -2.27 -1.22
CA LYS A 99 -22.12 -2.57 -1.04
C LYS A 99 -21.33 -2.16 -2.27
N SER A 100 -20.64 -1.03 -2.17
CA SER A 100 -19.86 -0.48 -3.28
C SER A 100 -18.78 0.46 -2.78
N VAL A 101 -17.67 0.53 -3.49
CA VAL A 101 -16.77 1.69 -3.39
C VAL A 101 -17.51 2.89 -3.99
N GLY A 102 -17.98 3.82 -3.18
CA GLY A 102 -18.77 4.98 -3.61
C GLY A 102 -18.02 6.31 -3.51
N ASN A 103 -17.03 6.40 -2.64
CA ASN A 103 -16.30 7.63 -2.36
C ASN A 103 -14.84 7.35 -1.93
N GLU A 104 -14.09 8.42 -1.65
CA GLU A 104 -12.68 8.34 -1.25
C GLU A 104 -12.44 7.56 0.05
N HIS A 105 -13.34 7.70 1.01
CA HIS A 105 -13.20 7.05 2.30
C HIS A 105 -13.26 5.53 2.17
N ASP A 106 -14.08 5.03 1.24
CA ASP A 106 -14.23 3.61 0.98
C ASP A 106 -12.94 3.04 0.39
N CYS A 107 -12.19 3.82 -0.40
CA CYS A 107 -10.84 3.43 -0.85
C CYS A 107 -9.84 3.36 0.30
N LEU A 108 -9.88 4.31 1.23
CA LEU A 108 -9.03 4.28 2.41
C LEU A 108 -9.35 3.06 3.30
N LEU A 109 -10.63 2.79 3.54
CA LEU A 109 -11.09 1.63 4.30
C LEU A 109 -10.76 0.32 3.58
N LEU A 110 -10.90 0.27 2.26
CA LEU A 110 -10.52 -0.89 1.47
C LEU A 110 -9.03 -1.22 1.63
N TRP A 111 -8.15 -0.22 1.53
CA TRP A 111 -6.72 -0.39 1.76
C TRP A 111 -6.45 -1.07 3.12
N ASP A 112 -6.98 -0.51 4.19
CA ASP A 112 -6.73 -1.00 5.56
C ASP A 112 -7.37 -2.37 5.87
N THR A 113 -8.49 -2.70 5.21
CA THR A 113 -9.28 -3.89 5.54
C THR A 113 -8.84 -5.15 4.82
N ILE A 114 -8.26 -5.04 3.62
CA ILE A 114 -7.83 -6.22 2.84
C ILE A 114 -6.32 -6.37 2.78
N LEU A 115 -5.54 -5.31 2.98
CA LEU A 115 -4.10 -5.35 2.80
C LEU A 115 -3.37 -5.34 4.15
N ASP A 116 -2.70 -6.44 4.48
CA ASP A 116 -1.75 -6.50 5.60
C ASP A 116 -0.51 -5.69 5.26
N THR A 117 -0.43 -4.44 5.70
CA THR A 117 0.73 -3.62 5.37
C THR A 117 1.02 -2.55 6.40
N GLU A 118 2.30 -2.28 6.59
CA GLU A 118 2.80 -1.11 7.32
C GLU A 118 2.78 0.17 6.47
N GLN A 119 2.48 0.06 5.18
CA GLN A 119 2.50 1.19 4.25
C GLN A 119 1.28 2.10 4.48
N GLY A 120 1.55 3.31 4.99
CA GLY A 120 0.51 4.32 5.24
C GLY A 120 -0.14 4.83 3.96
N VAL A 121 -1.45 5.07 4.01
CA VAL A 121 -2.22 5.65 2.91
C VAL A 121 -2.73 7.05 3.26
N TRP A 122 -2.62 7.98 2.32
CA TRP A 122 -3.11 9.35 2.45
C TRP A 122 -4.07 9.69 1.31
N SER A 123 -5.01 10.60 1.57
CA SER A 123 -5.84 11.20 0.54
C SER A 123 -5.86 12.72 0.58
N ALA A 124 -5.97 13.33 -0.59
CA ALA A 124 -6.11 14.77 -0.74
C ALA A 124 -7.51 15.29 -0.41
N SER A 125 -8.52 14.42 -0.55
CA SER A 125 -9.94 14.77 -0.39
C SER A 125 -10.57 14.22 0.89
N ASP A 126 -9.86 13.37 1.63
CA ASP A 126 -10.35 12.77 2.87
C ASP A 126 -9.21 12.52 3.87
N SER A 127 -9.45 12.88 5.13
CA SER A 127 -8.48 12.72 6.23
C SER A 127 -9.00 11.84 7.36
N ARG A 128 -10.16 11.20 7.18
CA ARG A 128 -10.72 10.27 8.16
C ARG A 128 -9.86 9.01 8.22
N SER A 129 -9.72 8.45 9.42
CA SER A 129 -9.06 7.16 9.65
C SER A 129 -9.60 6.10 8.68
N PRO A 130 -8.77 5.32 7.98
CA PRO A 130 -7.36 5.03 8.29
C PRO A 130 -6.34 5.95 7.63
N ALA A 131 -6.76 7.06 6.99
CA ALA A 131 -5.81 7.98 6.38
C ALA A 131 -4.79 8.52 7.39
N VAL A 132 -3.51 8.48 7.02
CA VAL A 132 -2.41 9.13 7.75
C VAL A 132 -2.07 10.48 7.11
N SER A 133 -1.20 11.28 7.76
CA SER A 133 -0.72 12.52 7.16
C SER A 133 0.16 12.23 5.94
N LYS A 134 0.26 13.19 5.01
CA LYS A 134 1.03 12.99 3.77
C LYS A 134 2.50 12.68 4.05
N GLU A 135 3.05 13.21 5.14
CA GLU A 135 4.44 13.01 5.57
C GLU A 135 4.70 11.59 6.08
N LEU A 136 3.66 10.87 6.51
CA LEU A 136 3.72 9.51 7.02
C LEU A 136 3.22 8.47 6.01
N ALA A 137 2.65 8.90 4.89
CA ALA A 137 2.11 8.01 3.87
C ALA A 137 3.16 7.59 2.85
N THR A 138 3.03 6.36 2.37
CA THR A 138 3.76 5.86 1.20
C THR A 138 2.88 5.95 -0.06
N TYR A 139 1.58 5.74 0.09
CA TYR A 139 0.62 5.74 -1.01
C TYR A 139 -0.39 6.88 -0.91
N ARG A 140 -0.76 7.42 -2.06
CA ARG A 140 -1.95 8.25 -2.24
C ARG A 140 -3.12 7.39 -2.72
N SER A 141 -4.22 7.44 -1.99
CA SER A 141 -5.53 6.93 -2.42
C SER A 141 -6.30 8.00 -3.21
N GLU A 142 -7.06 7.54 -4.20
CA GLU A 142 -7.99 8.36 -4.96
C GLU A 142 -9.16 7.52 -5.51
N TYR A 143 -10.39 7.92 -5.20
CA TYR A 143 -11.61 7.42 -5.83
C TYR A 143 -11.75 8.02 -7.22
N THR A 144 -11.72 7.17 -8.24
CA THR A 144 -11.74 7.59 -9.64
C THR A 144 -13.15 7.60 -10.25
N GLY A 145 -14.19 7.38 -9.45
CA GLY A 145 -15.55 7.11 -9.94
C GLY A 145 -15.72 5.66 -10.39
N SER A 146 -16.96 5.28 -10.74
CA SER A 146 -17.27 3.93 -11.24
C SER A 146 -16.82 2.79 -10.31
N GLN A 147 -16.95 2.98 -9.00
CA GLN A 147 -16.55 2.00 -7.98
C GLN A 147 -15.09 1.54 -8.07
N SER A 148 -14.21 2.53 -8.23
CA SER A 148 -12.80 2.28 -8.49
C SER A 148 -11.90 3.12 -7.62
N CYS A 149 -10.85 2.49 -7.10
CA CYS A 149 -9.80 3.10 -6.31
C CYS A 149 -8.47 3.05 -7.05
N ARG A 150 -7.75 4.17 -7.03
CA ARG A 150 -6.38 4.24 -7.53
C ARG A 150 -5.43 4.48 -6.37
N TYR A 151 -4.38 3.67 -6.29
CA TYR A 151 -3.30 3.83 -5.34
C TYR A 151 -2.02 4.19 -6.09
N THR A 152 -1.42 5.33 -5.73
CA THR A 152 -0.24 5.87 -6.40
C THR A 152 0.89 6.02 -5.39
N LEU A 153 2.08 5.53 -5.73
CA LEU A 153 3.26 5.71 -4.89
C LEU A 153 3.63 7.20 -4.82
N LEU A 154 3.89 7.71 -3.61
CA LEU A 154 4.19 9.13 -3.41
C LEU A 154 5.59 9.53 -3.87
N SER A 155 6.57 8.63 -3.76
CA SER A 155 7.95 8.88 -4.20
C SER A 155 8.10 8.84 -5.72
N ASP A 156 7.34 7.97 -6.40
CA ASP A 156 7.26 7.90 -7.87
C ASP A 156 5.82 7.74 -8.36
N THR A 157 5.22 8.84 -8.80
CA THR A 157 3.84 8.88 -9.30
C THR A 157 3.60 8.11 -10.61
N SER A 158 4.66 7.63 -11.28
CA SER A 158 4.51 6.73 -12.43
C SER A 158 4.09 5.33 -11.99
N LEU A 159 4.42 4.93 -10.75
CA LEU A 159 4.04 3.67 -10.15
C LEU A 159 2.68 3.78 -9.47
N ARG A 160 1.66 3.23 -10.11
CA ARG A 160 0.29 3.22 -9.60
C ARG A 160 -0.48 2.02 -10.10
N PHE A 161 -1.49 1.62 -9.34
CA PHE A 161 -2.42 0.58 -9.74
C PHE A 161 -3.86 1.00 -9.40
N HIS A 162 -4.79 0.34 -10.07
CA HIS A 162 -6.22 0.59 -9.97
C HIS A 162 -6.92 -0.71 -9.61
N TYR A 163 -7.90 -0.62 -8.71
CA TYR A 163 -8.85 -1.67 -8.40
C TYR A 163 -10.27 -1.26 -8.76
N ASN A 164 -10.99 -2.13 -9.46
CA ASN A 164 -12.41 -1.96 -9.78
C ASN A 164 -13.25 -2.98 -9.00
N SER A 165 -14.10 -2.52 -8.07
CA SER A 165 -14.88 -3.44 -7.25
C SER A 165 -16.02 -4.13 -8.01
N LEU A 166 -16.45 -3.63 -9.17
CA LEU A 166 -17.50 -4.30 -9.97
C LEU A 166 -17.00 -5.59 -10.61
N SER A 167 -15.75 -5.59 -11.08
CA SER A 167 -15.12 -6.71 -11.79
C SER A 167 -14.09 -7.48 -10.97
N GLY A 168 -13.61 -6.92 -9.86
CA GLY A 168 -12.51 -7.47 -9.07
C GLY A 168 -11.14 -7.27 -9.70
N GLU A 169 -11.06 -6.53 -10.81
CA GLU A 169 -9.85 -6.32 -11.57
C GLU A 169 -8.87 -5.43 -10.79
N VAL A 170 -7.60 -5.87 -10.72
CA VAL A 170 -6.49 -5.05 -10.23
C VAL A 170 -5.48 -4.89 -11.35
N LEU A 171 -5.29 -3.66 -11.84
CA LEU A 171 -4.42 -3.34 -12.97
C LEU A 171 -3.33 -2.35 -12.57
N ARG A 172 -2.09 -2.67 -12.95
CA ARG A 172 -0.98 -1.73 -12.95
C ARG A 172 -1.14 -0.75 -14.12
N LEU A 173 -0.87 0.53 -13.89
CA LEU A 173 -1.01 1.62 -14.87
C LEU A 173 0.32 2.27 -15.23
#